data_AF-A0A010SR22-F1
#
_entry.id   AF-A0A010SR22-F1
#
_cell.length_a   1.000
_cell.length_b   1.000
_cell.length_c   1.000
_cell.angle_alpha   90.00
_cell.angle_beta   90.00
_cell.angle_gamma   90.00
#
_symmetry.space_group_name_H-M   'P 1'
#
loop_
_entity.id
_entity.type
_entity.pdbx_description
1 polymer ?
#
loop_
_entity_poly.entity_id
_entity_poly.type
_entity_poly.pdbx_seq_one_letter_code
_entity_poly.pdbx_strand_id
1 'polypeptide(L)'
;MMFSHSLTLSRLTLALLLGVSPVVLHAATAEPVDMSAVQLEPQEQNGIRYLTGGIGLDESKALLQTQGYNLHMTFSTGPANQYVSNVDVVIQSEKGSPLLSLSQVGPIVYAQLPVNKYVVIARLNGHEERHTISVNGKSIETLNLHWSE
;
A
#
# COMPACT_ATOMS: atom_id res chain seq x y z
N MET A 1 -2.73 -78.36 42.20
CA MET A 1 -3.95 -77.94 41.48
C MET A 1 -3.48 -77.19 40.23
N MET A 2 -3.41 -77.85 39.06
CA MET A 2 -4.41 -77.80 37.94
C MET A 2 -4.68 -76.33 37.54
N PHE A 3 -4.44 -75.85 36.32
CA PHE A 3 -4.83 -76.37 35.01
C PHE A 3 -3.91 -75.89 33.87
N SER A 4 -3.83 -76.71 32.82
CA SER A 4 -3.36 -76.43 31.46
C SER A 4 -4.17 -75.31 30.78
N HIS A 5 -3.61 -74.64 29.75
CA HIS A 5 -4.15 -74.70 28.37
C HIS A 5 -3.30 -73.91 27.35
N SER A 6 -3.25 -74.51 26.18
CA SER A 6 -2.48 -74.30 24.96
C SER A 6 -2.85 -73.09 24.06
N LEU A 7 -1.88 -72.72 23.20
CA LEU A 7 -1.94 -72.23 21.81
C LEU A 7 -2.84 -71.02 21.44
N THR A 8 -2.26 -70.01 20.79
CA THR A 8 -2.36 -69.78 19.33
C THR A 8 -1.55 -68.55 18.89
N LEU A 9 -0.82 -68.68 17.76
CA LEU A 9 -0.23 -67.57 17.03
C LEU A 9 -1.34 -66.68 16.45
N SER A 10 -1.19 -65.35 16.53
CA SER A 10 -1.79 -64.48 15.52
C SER A 10 -0.89 -63.27 15.27
N ARG A 11 -0.43 -63.16 14.03
CA ARG A 11 0.36 -62.06 13.49
C ARG A 11 -0.58 -60.88 13.32
N LEU A 12 -0.45 -59.81 14.10
CA LEU A 12 -1.16 -58.57 13.81
C LEU A 12 -0.31 -57.71 12.87
N THR A 13 -0.84 -57.52 11.68
CA THR A 13 -0.33 -56.68 10.60
C THR A 13 -0.24 -55.21 11.01
N LEU A 14 0.93 -54.63 10.73
CA LEU A 14 1.23 -53.21 10.83
C LEU A 14 0.47 -52.44 9.74
N ALA A 15 -0.48 -51.59 10.11
CA ALA A 15 -1.09 -50.61 9.21
C ALA A 15 -0.46 -49.24 9.46
N LEU A 16 0.55 -48.90 8.66
CA LEU A 16 1.14 -47.57 8.58
C LEU A 16 0.25 -46.70 7.67
N LEU A 17 -0.66 -45.92 8.25
CA LEU A 17 -1.44 -44.92 7.54
C LEU A 17 -0.68 -43.58 7.57
N LEU A 18 0.05 -43.29 6.49
CA LEU A 18 0.60 -41.97 6.19
C LEU A 18 -0.56 -41.04 5.80
N GLY A 19 -1.05 -40.26 6.76
CA GLY A 19 -2.02 -39.20 6.51
C GLY A 19 -1.34 -37.98 5.88
N VAL A 20 -1.25 -37.95 4.54
CA VAL A 20 -0.90 -36.74 3.78
C VAL A 20 -2.13 -35.83 3.79
N SER A 21 -2.15 -34.81 4.64
CA SER A 21 -3.18 -33.77 4.58
C SER A 21 -2.92 -32.90 3.33
N PRO A 22 -3.89 -32.70 2.42
CA PRO A 22 -3.70 -31.77 1.33
C PRO A 22 -3.66 -30.35 1.90
N VAL A 23 -2.52 -29.67 1.74
CA VAL A 23 -2.44 -28.22 1.94
C VAL A 23 -3.32 -27.59 0.88
N VAL A 24 -4.50 -27.11 1.28
CA VAL A 24 -5.39 -26.35 0.41
C VAL A 24 -4.76 -24.96 0.24
N LEU A 25 -4.15 -24.73 -0.92
CA LEU A 25 -3.58 -23.44 -1.29
C LEU A 25 -4.76 -22.45 -1.45
N HIS A 26 -5.03 -21.62 -0.44
CA HIS A 26 -5.97 -20.51 -0.57
C HIS A 26 -5.37 -19.50 -1.55
N ALA A 27 -5.83 -19.51 -2.80
CA ALA A 27 -5.60 -18.41 -3.71
C ALA A 27 -6.36 -17.19 -3.16
N ALA A 28 -5.63 -16.16 -2.72
CA ALA A 28 -6.22 -14.89 -2.37
C ALA A 28 -6.85 -14.29 -3.64
N THR A 29 -8.16 -14.44 -3.79
CA THR A 29 -8.92 -13.76 -4.83
C THR A 29 -8.95 -12.28 -4.45
N ALA A 30 -8.29 -11.44 -5.24
CA ALA A 30 -8.43 -9.99 -5.12
C ALA A 30 -9.89 -9.63 -5.43
N GLU A 31 -10.71 -9.42 -4.40
CA GLU A 31 -12.09 -8.98 -4.58
C GLU A 31 -12.08 -7.58 -5.21
N PRO A 32 -12.90 -7.33 -6.26
CA PRO A 32 -13.04 -5.99 -6.81
C PRO A 32 -13.59 -5.05 -5.74
N VAL A 33 -12.93 -3.91 -5.54
CA VAL A 33 -13.38 -2.90 -4.58
C VAL A 33 -14.67 -2.27 -5.10
N ASP A 34 -15.69 -2.21 -4.24
CA ASP A 34 -16.90 -1.45 -4.55
C ASP A 34 -16.59 0.06 -4.46
N MET A 35 -16.29 0.64 -5.62
CA MET A 35 -15.96 2.05 -5.77
C MET A 35 -17.14 2.98 -5.41
N SER A 36 -18.37 2.47 -5.28
CA SER A 36 -19.55 3.30 -4.97
C SER A 36 -19.65 3.70 -3.48
N ALA A 37 -18.93 3.00 -2.60
CA ALA A 37 -18.83 3.32 -1.18
C ALA A 37 -17.57 4.14 -0.81
N VAL A 38 -16.69 4.39 -1.78
CA VAL A 38 -15.41 5.06 -1.57
C VAL A 38 -15.46 6.48 -2.16
N GLN A 39 -15.35 7.49 -1.31
CA GLN A 39 -15.39 8.90 -1.71
C GLN A 39 -14.00 9.38 -2.22
N LEU A 40 -13.54 8.85 -3.36
CA LEU A 40 -12.30 9.28 -4.02
C LEU A 40 -12.63 10.06 -5.29
N GLU A 41 -12.74 11.38 -5.16
CA GLU A 41 -13.03 12.27 -6.28
C GLU A 41 -11.74 12.92 -6.81
N PRO A 42 -11.39 12.75 -8.11
CA PRO A 42 -10.28 13.46 -8.72
C PRO A 42 -10.44 14.97 -8.58
N GLN A 43 -9.41 15.64 -8.09
CA GLN A 43 -9.34 17.10 -8.00
C GLN A 43 -8.32 17.64 -8.99
N GLU A 44 -8.39 18.95 -9.27
CA GLU A 44 -7.47 19.61 -10.19
C GLU A 44 -7.05 20.97 -9.66
N GLN A 45 -5.76 21.28 -9.77
CA GLN A 45 -5.21 22.61 -9.53
C GLN A 45 -4.15 22.91 -10.59
N ASN A 46 -4.25 24.08 -11.24
CA ASN A 46 -3.31 24.51 -12.28
C ASN A 46 -3.11 23.47 -13.41
N GLY A 47 -4.17 22.75 -13.78
CA GLY A 47 -4.13 21.68 -14.79
C GLY A 47 -3.45 20.38 -14.33
N ILE A 48 -3.07 20.27 -13.06
CA ILE A 48 -2.56 19.05 -12.45
C ILE A 48 -3.73 18.36 -11.75
N ARG A 49 -4.10 17.19 -12.27
CA ARG A 49 -5.08 16.31 -11.62
C ARG A 49 -4.41 15.54 -10.48
N TYR A 50 -5.10 15.41 -9.36
CA TYR A 50 -4.61 14.67 -8.21
C TYR A 50 -5.73 13.98 -7.44
N LEU A 51 -5.34 12.98 -6.66
CA LEU A 51 -6.17 12.25 -5.71
C LEU A 51 -5.44 12.18 -4.37
N THR A 52 -6.19 12.22 -3.29
CA THR A 52 -5.69 12.09 -1.91
C THR A 52 -6.62 11.16 -1.14
N GLY A 53 -6.06 10.39 -0.22
CA GLY A 53 -6.82 9.49 0.64
C GLY A 53 -5.94 8.43 1.29
N GLY A 54 -6.55 7.30 1.65
CA GLY A 54 -5.89 6.12 2.20
C GLY A 54 -6.05 5.97 3.71
N ILE A 55 -6.99 6.68 4.33
CA ILE A 55 -7.32 6.51 5.76
C ILE A 55 -8.12 5.23 5.95
N GLY A 56 -9.07 4.97 5.04
CA GLY A 56 -9.83 3.73 5.00
C GLY A 56 -9.10 2.63 4.22
N LEU A 57 -9.39 1.37 4.55
CA LEU A 57 -8.89 0.21 3.81
C LEU A 57 -9.39 0.22 2.36
N ASP A 58 -10.68 0.48 2.15
CA ASP A 58 -11.28 0.47 0.82
C ASP A 58 -10.80 1.66 -0.02
N GLU A 59 -10.62 2.83 0.60
CA GLU A 59 -10.00 4.00 0.00
C GLU A 59 -8.56 3.71 -0.44
N SER A 60 -7.76 3.07 0.43
CA SER A 60 -6.40 2.66 0.11
C SER A 60 -6.37 1.68 -1.08
N LYS A 61 -7.26 0.68 -1.09
CA LYS A 61 -7.34 -0.29 -2.19
C LYS A 61 -7.78 0.39 -3.49
N ALA A 62 -8.76 1.30 -3.45
CA ALA A 62 -9.23 2.03 -4.61
C ALA A 62 -8.14 2.96 -5.19
N LEU A 63 -7.37 3.66 -4.34
CA LEU A 63 -6.20 4.42 -4.77
C LEU A 63 -5.17 3.51 -5.43
N LEU A 64 -4.82 2.37 -4.83
CA LEU A 64 -3.87 1.42 -5.40
C LEU A 64 -4.30 0.86 -6.77
N GLN A 65 -5.61 0.78 -7.04
CA GLN A 65 -6.15 0.36 -8.33
C GLN A 65 -6.22 1.49 -9.37
N THR A 66 -6.11 2.74 -8.93
CA THR A 66 -6.23 3.91 -9.81
C THR A 66 -5.05 4.01 -10.78
N GLN A 67 -5.37 4.30 -12.04
CA GLN A 67 -4.39 4.46 -13.13
C GLN A 67 -4.36 5.91 -13.64
N GLY A 68 -3.34 6.26 -14.42
CA GLY A 68 -3.26 7.56 -15.10
C GLY A 68 -2.76 8.71 -14.21
N TYR A 69 -2.08 8.37 -13.11
CA TYR A 69 -1.26 9.26 -12.30
C TYR A 69 0.18 8.72 -12.33
N ASN A 70 1.16 9.62 -12.39
CA ASN A 70 2.57 9.26 -12.62
C ASN A 70 3.50 9.73 -11.49
N LEU A 71 2.95 10.34 -10.44
CA LEU A 71 3.60 10.54 -9.16
C LEU A 71 2.71 9.93 -8.08
N HIS A 72 3.24 8.95 -7.34
CA HIS A 72 2.62 8.35 -6.17
C HIS A 72 3.41 8.74 -4.93
N MET A 73 2.74 9.29 -3.93
CA MET A 73 3.34 9.68 -2.66
C MET A 73 2.68 8.93 -1.52
N THR A 74 3.48 8.51 -0.54
CA THR A 74 3.00 7.92 0.70
C THR A 74 3.74 8.51 1.89
N PHE A 75 2.99 8.80 2.96
CA PHE A 75 3.49 9.50 4.13
C PHE A 75 3.45 8.61 5.37
N SER A 76 4.55 8.55 6.11
CA SER A 76 4.64 7.78 7.35
C SER A 76 5.51 8.45 8.41
N THR A 77 5.37 8.06 9.67
CA THR A 77 6.16 8.60 10.78
C THR A 77 6.55 7.55 11.82
N GLY A 78 7.60 7.86 12.57
CA GLY A 78 8.05 7.12 13.74
C GLY A 78 8.62 5.73 13.45
N PRO A 79 9.17 5.04 14.45
CA PRO A 79 9.88 3.77 14.27
C PRO A 79 9.00 2.62 13.75
N ALA A 80 7.68 2.75 13.85
CA ALA A 80 6.71 1.76 13.39
C ALA A 80 6.21 2.02 11.95
N ASN A 81 6.72 3.03 11.24
CA ASN A 81 6.25 3.45 9.91
C ASN A 81 4.74 3.67 9.87
N GLN A 82 4.21 4.36 10.89
CA GLN A 82 2.77 4.62 10.98
C GLN A 82 2.37 5.55 9.84
N TYR A 83 1.39 5.17 9.04
CA TYR A 83 0.85 6.05 8.00
C TYR A 83 0.19 7.28 8.64
N VAL A 84 0.47 8.46 8.08
CA VAL A 84 0.02 9.74 8.64
C VAL A 84 -0.75 10.57 7.61
N SER A 85 -1.74 11.29 8.10
CA SER A 85 -2.41 12.38 7.40
C SER A 85 -1.94 13.73 7.93
N ASN A 86 -2.66 14.79 7.59
CA ASN A 86 -2.32 16.17 7.97
C ASN A 86 -0.96 16.63 7.43
N VAL A 87 -0.57 16.13 6.24
CA VAL A 87 0.65 16.55 5.56
C VAL A 87 0.33 17.71 4.63
N ASP A 88 1.10 18.79 4.73
CA ASP A 88 1.06 19.86 3.72
C ASP A 88 2.06 19.53 2.61
N VAL A 89 1.64 19.58 1.35
CA VAL A 89 2.48 19.23 0.20
C VAL A 89 2.51 20.38 -0.79
N VAL A 90 3.70 20.78 -1.21
CA VAL A 90 3.91 21.72 -2.32
C VAL A 90 4.76 21.04 -3.38
N ILE A 91 4.25 21.00 -4.61
CA ILE A 91 5.03 20.59 -5.78
C ILE A 91 5.38 21.84 -6.56
N GLN A 92 6.68 22.07 -6.73
CA GLN A 92 7.23 23.20 -7.46
C GLN A 92 7.87 22.72 -8.76
N SER A 93 7.81 23.58 -9.80
CA SER A 93 8.69 23.43 -10.97
C SER A 93 10.17 23.50 -10.56
N GLU A 94 11.08 23.05 -11.42
CA GLU A 94 12.54 23.21 -11.24
C GLU A 94 12.96 24.69 -10.98
N LYS A 95 12.16 25.66 -11.44
CA LYS A 95 12.39 27.10 -11.23
C LYS A 95 11.83 27.65 -9.90
N GLY A 96 11.24 26.80 -9.06
CA GLY A 96 10.70 27.17 -7.75
C GLY A 96 9.26 27.70 -7.75
N SER A 97 8.61 27.83 -8.91
CA SER A 97 7.20 28.23 -8.97
C SER A 97 6.29 27.11 -8.44
N PRO A 98 5.40 27.37 -7.47
CA PRO A 98 4.47 26.37 -6.96
C PRO A 98 3.41 26.05 -8.02
N LEU A 99 3.21 24.75 -8.28
CA LEU A 99 2.23 24.25 -9.24
C LEU A 99 1.08 23.54 -8.55
N LEU A 100 1.37 22.77 -7.50
CA LEU A 100 0.38 22.12 -6.65
C LEU A 100 0.64 22.48 -5.19
N SER A 101 -0.42 22.76 -4.43
CA SER A 101 -0.35 23.06 -3.00
C SER A 101 -1.54 22.43 -2.31
N LEU A 102 -1.26 21.39 -1.53
CA LEU A 102 -2.23 20.58 -0.83
C LEU A 102 -2.04 20.81 0.66
N SER A 103 -3.15 20.91 1.39
CA SER A 103 -3.12 21.07 2.84
C SER A 103 -3.85 19.93 3.50
N GLN A 104 -3.27 19.43 4.59
CA GLN A 104 -3.82 18.38 5.42
C GLN A 104 -4.20 17.09 4.65
N VAL A 105 -3.36 16.65 3.72
CA VAL A 105 -3.57 15.44 2.91
C VAL A 105 -2.90 14.21 3.50
N GLY A 106 -3.14 13.04 2.90
CA GLY A 106 -2.48 11.77 3.24
C GLY A 106 -3.41 10.70 3.82
N PRO A 107 -2.90 9.47 3.96
CA PRO A 107 -1.49 9.06 3.82
C PRO A 107 -1.00 8.83 2.40
N ILE A 108 -1.90 8.79 1.40
CA ILE A 108 -1.56 8.52 0.00
C ILE A 108 -2.01 9.70 -0.86
N VAL A 109 -1.12 10.16 -1.75
CA VAL A 109 -1.44 11.21 -2.75
C VAL A 109 -0.91 10.80 -4.11
N TYR A 110 -1.79 10.80 -5.11
CA TYR A 110 -1.44 10.55 -6.50
C TYR A 110 -1.59 11.83 -7.31
N ALA A 111 -0.64 12.14 -8.19
CA ALA A 111 -0.68 13.32 -9.04
C ALA A 111 -0.27 12.97 -10.48
N GLN A 112 -0.91 13.63 -11.44
CA GLN A 112 -0.59 13.52 -12.86
C GLN A 112 0.18 14.77 -13.29
N LEU A 113 1.49 14.64 -13.38
CA LEU A 113 2.40 15.72 -13.72
C LEU A 113 2.84 15.64 -15.20
N PRO A 114 3.01 16.78 -15.88
CA PRO A 114 3.71 16.82 -17.16
C PRO A 114 5.16 16.32 -17.03
N VAL A 115 5.75 15.88 -18.14
CA VAL A 115 7.17 15.47 -18.19
C VAL A 115 8.06 16.67 -17.86
N ASN A 116 8.70 16.63 -16.68
CA ASN A 116 9.61 17.67 -16.21
C ASN A 116 10.33 17.23 -14.92
N LYS A 117 11.19 18.11 -14.41
CA LYS A 117 11.74 18.04 -13.06
C LYS A 117 10.93 18.89 -12.09
N TYR A 118 10.75 18.36 -10.88
CA TYR A 118 9.98 19.00 -9.83
C TYR A 118 10.70 18.90 -8.49
N VAL A 119 10.37 19.83 -7.59
CA VAL A 119 10.71 19.74 -6.17
C VAL A 119 9.42 19.51 -5.40
N VAL A 120 9.35 18.39 -4.70
CA VAL A 120 8.28 18.06 -3.75
C VAL A 120 8.75 18.48 -2.37
N ILE A 121 7.95 19.30 -1.70
CA ILE A 121 8.15 19.73 -0.33
C ILE A 121 6.95 19.26 0.48
N ALA A 122 7.18 18.39 1.46
CA ALA A 122 6.14 17.90 2.35
C ALA A 122 6.43 18.34 3.78
N ARG A 123 5.40 18.70 4.53
CA ARG A 123 5.52 19.11 5.93
C ARG A 123 4.55 18.36 6.81
N LEU A 124 5.06 17.82 7.91
CA LEU A 124 4.27 17.21 8.97
C LEU A 124 4.67 17.87 10.29
N ASN A 125 3.72 18.44 11.02
CA ASN A 125 3.95 19.06 12.33
C ASN A 125 5.13 20.07 12.36
N GLY A 126 5.35 20.80 11.27
CA GLY A 126 6.45 21.76 11.13
C GLY A 126 7.79 21.17 10.66
N HIS A 127 7.90 19.85 10.54
CA HIS A 127 9.08 19.19 9.98
C HIS A 127 8.95 19.06 8.45
N GLU A 128 9.91 19.62 7.72
CA GLU A 128 9.92 19.65 6.26
C GLU A 128 10.84 18.56 5.68
N GLU A 129 10.33 17.81 4.71
CA GLU A 129 11.10 16.95 3.82
C GLU A 129 11.06 17.50 2.39
N ARG A 130 12.19 17.46 1.70
CA ARG A 130 12.33 18.00 0.35
C ARG A 130 12.99 17.00 -0.60
N HIS A 131 12.31 16.71 -1.71
CA HIS A 131 12.76 15.75 -2.70
C HIS A 131 12.68 16.31 -4.11
N THR A 132 13.75 16.13 -4.88
CA THR A 132 13.76 16.42 -6.32
C THR A 132 13.39 15.15 -7.09
N ILE A 133 12.39 15.23 -7.96
CA ILE A 133 11.91 14.11 -8.78
C ILE A 133 11.98 14.48 -10.28
N SER A 134 12.05 13.46 -11.14
CA SER A 134 12.05 13.62 -12.60
C SER A 134 10.96 12.77 -13.21
N VAL A 135 9.86 13.39 -13.65
CA VAL A 135 8.77 12.70 -14.34
C VAL A 135 9.12 12.58 -15.82
N ASN A 136 9.28 11.36 -16.31
CA ASN A 136 9.79 11.08 -17.66
C ASN A 136 8.74 10.54 -18.65
N GLY A 137 7.50 10.27 -18.18
CA GLY A 137 6.40 9.75 -18.99
C GLY A 137 6.49 8.26 -19.34
N LYS A 138 7.49 7.54 -18.81
CA LYS A 138 7.73 6.11 -19.03
C LYS A 138 7.53 5.28 -17.76
N SER A 139 7.85 5.85 -16.60
CA SER A 139 7.70 5.24 -15.28
C SER A 139 6.80 6.08 -14.37
N ILE A 140 6.21 5.41 -13.38
CA ILE A 140 5.60 6.08 -12.24
C ILE A 140 6.73 6.43 -11.26
N GLU A 141 6.76 7.67 -10.82
CA GLU A 141 7.64 8.11 -9.74
C GLU A 141 6.95 7.83 -8.40
N THR A 142 7.60 7.04 -7.54
CA THR A 142 7.09 6.75 -6.19
C THR A 142 7.97 7.42 -5.15
N LEU A 143 7.36 8.22 -4.28
CA LEU A 143 8.03 8.89 -3.19
C LEU A 143 7.42 8.46 -1.85
N ASN A 144 8.21 7.75 -1.05
CA ASN A 144 7.85 7.40 0.32
C ASN A 144 8.53 8.40 1.25
N LEU A 145 7.76 9.30 1.84
CA LEU A 145 8.26 10.29 2.78
C LEU A 145 8.04 9.80 4.19
N HIS A 146 9.09 9.86 4.99
CA HIS A 146 9.12 9.31 6.33
C HIS A 146 9.77 10.28 7.30
N TRP A 147 9.05 10.65 8.36
CA TRP A 147 9.58 11.44 9.46
C TRP A 147 9.95 10.53 10.64
N SER A 148 11.03 10.84 11.36
CA SER A 148 11.52 9.97 12.45
C SER A 148 10.72 10.07 13.77
N GLU A 149 9.80 11.01 13.90
CA GLU A 149 9.13 11.38 15.17
C GLU A 149 7.78 10.68 15.37
#